data_AF-A0A5B1BBJ3-F1
#
_entry.id   AF-A0A5B1BBJ3-F1
#
_cell.length_a   1.000
_cell.length_b   1.000
_cell.length_c   1.000
_cell.angle_alpha   90.00
_cell.angle_beta   90.00
_cell.angle_gamma   90.00
#
_symmetry.space_group_name_H-M   'P 1'
#
loop_
_entity.id
_entity.type
_entity.pdbx_description
1 polymer ?
#
loop_
_entity_poly.entity_id
_entity_poly.type
_entity_poly.pdbx_seq_one_letter_code
_entity_poly.pdbx_strand_id
1 'polypeptide(L)'
;MNKKTNHMPQLPPLPYHLHIDKAPNNERAKSGSISHQNTPRFVCRFLIGDVPKETKGLTVHNAETGVTLYNLILSDTTDLKNDLRNVESAMKEGARVIYDTINPPFFRK
;
A
#
# COMPACT_ATOMS: atom_id res chain seq x y z
N MET A 1 46.13 -2.13 -11.18
CA MET A 1 45.40 -2.28 -9.90
C MET A 1 43.92 -2.04 -10.19
N ASN A 2 43.14 -3.09 -10.46
CA ASN A 2 41.74 -2.96 -10.90
C ASN A 2 40.82 -2.88 -9.68
N LYS A 3 40.25 -1.70 -9.40
CA LYS A 3 39.19 -1.53 -8.41
C LYS A 3 37.89 -2.12 -8.98
N LYS A 4 37.55 -3.36 -8.61
CA LYS A 4 36.20 -3.90 -8.80
C LYS A 4 35.29 -3.17 -7.83
N THR A 5 34.50 -2.22 -8.33
CA THR A 5 33.38 -1.66 -7.57
C THR A 5 32.33 -2.75 -7.44
N ASN A 6 32.17 -3.29 -6.22
CA ASN A 6 31.04 -4.13 -5.85
C ASN A 6 29.77 -3.28 -5.93
N HIS A 7 29.17 -3.19 -7.12
CA HIS A 7 27.79 -2.75 -7.23
C HIS A 7 26.93 -3.87 -6.66
N MET A 8 26.59 -3.77 -5.38
CA MET A 8 25.45 -4.51 -4.84
C MET A 8 24.26 -4.22 -5.76
N PRO A 9 23.52 -5.24 -6.23
CA PRO A 9 22.32 -5.00 -7.01
C PRO A 9 21.37 -4.17 -6.17
N GLN A 10 21.19 -2.91 -6.55
CA GLN A 10 20.16 -2.07 -5.96
C GLN A 10 18.83 -2.64 -6.42
N LEU A 11 18.03 -3.14 -5.46
CA LEU A 11 16.66 -3.53 -5.76
C LEU A 11 15.93 -2.29 -6.30
N PRO A 12 15.15 -2.45 -7.38
CA PRO A 12 14.33 -1.34 -7.87
C PRO A 12 13.38 -0.87 -6.76
N PRO A 13 13.08 0.44 -6.69
CA PRO A 13 12.14 0.95 -5.71
C PRO A 13 10.79 0.24 -5.87
N LEU A 14 10.14 -0.04 -4.74
CA LEU A 14 8.80 -0.61 -4.74
C LEU A 14 7.84 0.29 -5.52
N PRO A 15 6.89 -0.27 -6.29
CA PRO A 15 6.03 0.49 -7.19
C PRO A 15 4.91 1.26 -6.47
N TYR A 16 5.09 1.56 -5.18
CA TYR A 16 4.08 2.17 -4.32
C TYR A 16 4.48 3.58 -3.91
N HIS A 17 3.62 4.55 -4.16
CA HIS A 17 3.76 5.91 -3.62
C HIS A 17 2.71 6.16 -2.56
N LEU A 18 3.17 6.55 -1.37
CA LEU A 18 2.34 6.78 -0.20
C LEU A 18 2.16 8.28 0.07
N HIS A 19 0.92 8.70 0.30
CA HIS A 19 0.60 10.01 0.85
C HIS A 19 -0.17 9.83 2.15
N ILE A 20 0.38 10.34 3.26
CA ILE A 20 -0.25 10.28 4.58
C ILE A 20 -0.97 11.61 4.82
N ASP A 21 -2.26 11.56 5.16
CA ASP A 21 -3.02 12.76 5.48
C ASP A 21 -2.46 13.40 6.77
N LYS A 22 -2.37 14.73 6.82
CA LYS A 22 -2.11 15.44 8.08
C LYS A 22 -3.31 15.23 9.00
N ALA A 23 -3.07 14.69 10.20
CA ALA A 23 -4.07 14.11 11.10
C ALA A 23 -5.38 14.93 11.20
N PRO A 24 -6.56 14.33 10.97
CA PRO A 24 -7.82 14.99 11.24
C PRO A 24 -8.18 14.81 12.71
N ASN A 25 -7.84 15.76 13.60
CA ASN A 25 -8.33 15.97 14.98
C ASN A 25 -8.38 14.77 15.97
N ASN A 26 -8.04 13.54 15.56
CA ASN A 26 -8.20 12.32 16.33
C ASN A 26 -6.95 11.45 16.10
N GLU A 27 -5.98 11.58 17.00
CA GLU A 27 -4.61 11.05 16.87
C GLU A 27 -4.53 9.51 16.73
N ARG A 28 -5.63 8.79 16.93
CA ARG A 28 -5.65 7.32 17.00
C ARG A 28 -5.69 6.61 15.64
N ALA A 29 -6.08 7.28 14.56
CA ALA A 29 -6.18 6.64 13.24
C ALA A 29 -5.31 7.36 12.20
N LYS A 30 -4.38 6.63 11.57
CA LYS A 30 -3.60 7.13 10.43
C LYS A 30 -4.34 6.80 9.13
N SER A 31 -4.50 7.79 8.26
CA SER A 31 -5.15 7.62 6.96
C SER A 31 -4.36 8.30 5.85
N GLY A 32 -4.69 7.96 4.61
CA GLY A 32 -4.08 8.58 3.45
C GLY A 32 -4.48 7.90 2.15
N SER A 33 -3.61 8.00 1.16
CA SER A 33 -3.72 7.28 -0.11
C SER A 33 -2.42 6.56 -0.47
N ILE A 34 -2.57 5.47 -1.21
CA ILE A 34 -1.48 4.73 -1.84
C ILE A 34 -1.77 4.63 -3.33
N SER A 35 -0.75 4.80 -4.15
CA SER A 35 -0.83 4.56 -5.60
C SER A 35 0.18 3.50 -6.03
N HIS A 36 -0.28 2.54 -6.83
CA HIS A 36 0.55 1.52 -7.45
C HIS A 36 0.85 1.92 -8.90
N GLN A 37 2.14 2.06 -9.24
CA GLN A 37 2.62 2.64 -10.50
C GLN A 37 2.83 1.60 -11.62
N ASN A 38 2.92 0.31 -11.25
CA ASN A 38 3.01 -0.80 -12.18
C ASN A 38 1.62 -1.33 -12.53
N THR A 39 1.51 -2.08 -13.63
CA THR A 39 0.26 -2.77 -13.95
C THR A 39 -0.02 -3.86 -12.89
N PRO A 40 -1.22 -3.88 -12.27
CA PRO A 40 -2.35 -2.97 -12.50
C PRO A 40 -2.16 -1.61 -11.82
N ARG A 41 -2.31 -0.49 -12.56
CA ARG A 41 -2.17 0.84 -11.95
C ARG A 41 -3.44 1.23 -11.23
N PHE A 42 -3.29 1.62 -9.97
CA PHE A 42 -4.43 2.03 -9.16
C PHE A 42 -4.07 3.04 -8.08
N VAL A 43 -5.11 3.65 -7.52
CA VAL A 43 -5.06 4.45 -6.31
C VAL A 43 -6.07 3.89 -5.32
N CYS A 44 -5.68 3.77 -4.05
CA CYS A 44 -6.56 3.42 -2.95
C CYS A 44 -6.44 4.44 -1.81
N ARG A 45 -7.50 4.57 -1.03
CA ARG A 45 -7.44 5.18 0.31
C ARG A 45 -7.05 4.10 1.32
N PHE A 46 -6.38 4.50 2.38
CA PHE A 46 -6.06 3.61 3.49
C PHE A 46 -6.48 4.21 4.84
N LEU A 47 -6.73 3.32 5.79
CA LEU A 47 -6.92 3.59 7.20
C LEU A 47 -6.16 2.53 8.00
N ILE A 48 -5.51 2.93 9.09
CA ILE A 48 -4.94 2.01 10.08
C ILE A 48 -5.81 2.06 11.33
N GLY A 49 -6.38 0.92 11.72
CA GLY A 49 -7.19 0.77 12.92
C GLY A 49 -7.80 -0.63 13.05
N ASP A 50 -8.30 -0.95 14.24
CA ASP A 50 -8.76 -2.30 14.59
C ASP A 50 -10.11 -2.68 13.96
N VAL A 51 -10.85 -1.72 13.40
CA VAL A 51 -12.20 -1.94 12.89
C VAL A 51 -12.22 -1.82 11.37
N PRO A 52 -12.63 -2.87 10.64
CA PRO A 52 -12.87 -2.80 9.20
C PRO A 52 -13.90 -1.70 8.91
N LYS A 53 -13.58 -0.80 7.97
CA LYS A 53 -14.54 0.19 7.51
C LYS A 53 -15.45 -0.46 6.48
N GLU A 54 -16.78 -0.34 6.65
CA GLU A 54 -17.70 -0.67 5.58
C GLU A 54 -17.49 0.27 4.40
N THR A 55 -17.04 -0.27 3.27
CA THR A 55 -16.77 0.50 2.06
C THR A 55 -17.39 -0.17 0.84
N LYS A 56 -17.87 0.64 -0.10
CA LYS A 56 -18.39 0.16 -1.37
C LYS A 56 -17.23 -0.21 -2.29
N GLY A 57 -17.32 -1.35 -2.98
CA GLY A 57 -16.31 -1.82 -3.93
C GLY A 57 -15.24 -2.73 -3.31
N LEU A 58 -14.16 -3.00 -4.06
CA LEU A 58 -13.08 -3.88 -3.59
C LEU A 58 -12.39 -3.26 -2.37
N THR A 59 -12.34 -4.04 -1.30
CA THR A 59 -11.78 -3.67 -0.01
C THR A 59 -10.82 -4.76 0.43
N VAL A 60 -9.63 -4.38 0.88
CA VAL A 60 -8.64 -5.33 1.41
C VAL A 60 -8.32 -4.92 2.83
N HIS A 61 -8.64 -5.79 3.77
CA HIS A 61 -8.26 -5.63 5.18
C HIS A 61 -7.15 -6.63 5.51
N ASN A 62 -6.04 -6.13 6.05
CA ASN A 62 -4.98 -6.96 6.60
C ASN A 62 -5.12 -6.97 8.13
N ALA A 63 -5.61 -8.10 8.66
CA ALA A 63 -5.82 -8.29 10.10
C ALA A 63 -4.52 -8.32 10.92
N GLU A 64 -3.38 -8.66 10.31
CA GLU A 64 -2.08 -8.67 11.00
C GLU A 64 -1.57 -7.25 11.26
N THR A 65 -1.88 -6.32 10.35
CA THR A 65 -1.36 -4.94 10.39
C THR A 65 -2.41 -3.90 10.76
N GLY A 66 -3.70 -4.27 10.79
CA GLY A 66 -4.82 -3.35 10.95
C GLY A 66 -5.02 -2.39 9.77
N VAL A 67 -4.32 -2.60 8.65
CA VAL A 67 -4.43 -1.73 7.47
C VAL A 67 -5.62 -2.13 6.63
N THR A 68 -6.50 -1.18 6.37
CA THR A 68 -7.63 -1.33 5.45
C THR A 68 -7.43 -0.45 4.22
N LEU A 69 -7.40 -1.07 3.04
CA LEU A 69 -7.42 -0.40 1.74
C LEU A 69 -8.83 -0.40 1.17
N TYR A 70 -9.26 0.77 0.70
CA TYR A 70 -10.62 0.97 0.20
C TYR A 70 -10.67 2.07 -0.86
N ASN A 71 -11.84 2.24 -1.50
CA ASN A 71 -12.08 3.23 -2.55
C ASN A 71 -11.07 3.11 -3.70
N LEU A 72 -10.94 1.89 -4.23
CA LEU A 72 -10.09 1.58 -5.38
C LEU A 72 -10.52 2.39 -6.61
N ILE A 73 -9.56 3.05 -7.23
CA ILE A 73 -9.69 3.70 -8.53
C ILE A 73 -8.61 3.11 -9.44
N LEU A 74 -9.02 2.41 -10.50
CA LEU A 74 -8.07 1.97 -11.53
C LEU A 74 -7.69 3.16 -12.42
N SER A 75 -6.41 3.26 -12.75
CA SER A 75 -5.88 4.30 -13.65
C SER A 75 -5.76 3.82 -15.10
N ASP A 76 -5.73 2.50 -15.31
CA ASP A 76 -5.69 1.88 -16.62
C ASP A 76 -7.08 1.37 -17.02
N THR A 77 -7.35 1.24 -18.32
CA THR A 77 -8.56 0.58 -18.87
C THR A 77 -8.55 -0.94 -18.67
N THR A 78 -7.73 -1.44 -17.74
CA THR A 78 -7.56 -2.87 -17.49
C THR A 78 -8.90 -3.48 -17.16
N ASP A 79 -9.26 -4.51 -17.92
CA ASP A 79 -10.56 -5.16 -17.83
C ASP A 79 -10.71 -5.78 -16.43
N LEU A 80 -11.43 -5.08 -15.55
CA LEU A 80 -11.51 -5.34 -14.11
C LEU A 80 -11.86 -6.80 -13.79
N LYS A 81 -12.61 -7.46 -14.68
CA LYS A 81 -13.00 -8.87 -14.55
C LYS A 81 -11.84 -9.85 -14.73
N ASN A 82 -10.87 -9.55 -15.60
CA ASN A 82 -9.76 -10.45 -15.87
C ASN A 82 -8.60 -10.26 -14.87
N ASP A 83 -8.52 -9.10 -14.21
CA ASP A 83 -7.35 -8.72 -13.42
C ASP A 83 -7.61 -8.52 -11.91
N LEU A 84 -8.81 -8.86 -11.43
CA LEU A 84 -9.21 -8.65 -10.03
C LEU A 84 -8.25 -9.30 -9.02
N ARG A 85 -7.75 -10.50 -9.32
CA ARG A 85 -6.80 -11.22 -8.44
C ARG A 85 -5.45 -10.52 -8.35
N ASN A 86 -4.97 -9.94 -9.43
CA ASN A 86 -3.71 -9.21 -9.47
C ASN A 86 -3.85 -7.88 -8.73
N VAL A 87 -4.99 -7.19 -8.90
CA VAL A 87 -5.33 -5.99 -8.13
C VAL A 87 -5.39 -6.31 -6.63
N GLU A 88 -6.10 -7.37 -6.24
CA GLU A 88 -6.21 -7.76 -4.82
C GLU A 88 -4.84 -8.13 -4.23
N SER A 89 -4.00 -8.83 -4.99
CA SER A 89 -2.64 -9.20 -4.57
C SER A 89 -1.75 -7.96 -4.37
N ALA A 90 -1.78 -7.02 -5.31
CA ALA A 90 -1.05 -5.76 -5.20
C ALA A 90 -1.59 -4.88 -4.07
N MET A 91 -2.91 -4.89 -3.82
CA MET A 91 -3.48 -4.23 -2.63
C MET A 91 -2.99 -4.89 -1.32
N LYS A 92 -2.95 -6.22 -1.23
CA LYS A 92 -2.42 -6.92 -0.03
C LYS A 92 -0.96 -6.58 0.23
N GLU A 93 -0.13 -6.52 -0.80
CA GLU A 93 1.25 -6.06 -0.71
C GLU A 93 1.32 -4.58 -0.29
N GLY A 94 0.53 -3.71 -0.92
CA GLY A 94 0.44 -2.30 -0.56
C GLY A 94 0.05 -2.08 0.91
N ALA A 95 -0.84 -2.90 1.47
CA ALA A 95 -1.20 -2.85 2.88
C ALA A 95 -0.02 -3.16 3.81
N ARG A 96 0.87 -4.08 3.42
CA ARG A 96 2.12 -4.36 4.15
C ARG A 96 3.11 -3.20 4.03
N VAL A 97 3.28 -2.65 2.82
CA VAL A 97 4.15 -1.48 2.58
C VAL A 97 3.74 -0.28 3.42
N ILE A 98 2.43 -0.01 3.53
CA ILE A 98 1.88 1.05 4.40
C ILE A 98 2.31 0.82 5.84
N TYR A 99 2.08 -0.39 6.36
CA TYR A 99 2.42 -0.73 7.75
C TYR A 99 3.92 -0.61 8.00
N ASP A 100 4.76 -1.12 7.09
CA ASP A 100 6.22 -1.06 7.21
C ASP A 100 6.76 0.36 7.17
N THR A 101 6.16 1.23 6.36
CA THR A 101 6.54 2.65 6.25
C THR A 101 6.15 3.42 7.51
N ILE A 102 4.97 3.14 8.06
CA ILE A 102 4.40 3.89 9.19
C ILE A 102 4.90 3.37 10.54
N ASN A 103 5.16 2.07 10.64
CA ASN A 103 5.71 1.37 11.80
C ASN A 103 7.00 0.64 11.39
N PRO A 104 8.11 1.38 11.23
CA PRO A 104 9.38 0.79 10.83
C PRO A 104 9.78 -0.33 11.79
N PRO A 105 10.47 -1.39 11.32
CA PRO A 105 10.81 -2.57 12.11
C PRO A 105 11.50 -2.24 13.45
N PHE A 106 12.30 -1.17 13.48
CA PHE A 106 13.00 -0.69 14.67
C PHE A 106 12.08 -0.24 15.82
N PHE A 107 10.80 0.01 15.55
CA PHE A 107 9.80 0.41 16.54
C PHE A 107 8.81 -0.71 16.87
N ARG A 108 8.99 -1.93 16.33
CA ARG A 108 8.18 -3.10 16.68
C ARG A 108 8.74 -3.70 17.96
N LYS A 109 7.98 -3.62 19.05
CA LYS A 109 8.31 -4.24 20.35
C LYS A 109 8.02 -5.73 20.33
#